data_AF-A0A1M7S8R0-F1
#
_entry.id   AF-A0A1M7S8R0-F1
#
_cell.length_a   1.000
_cell.length_b   1.000
_cell.length_c   1.000
_cell.angle_alpha   90.00
_cell.angle_beta   90.00
_cell.angle_gamma   90.00
#
_symmetry.space_group_name_H-M   'P 1'
#
loop_
_entity.id
_entity.type
_entity.pdbx_description
1 polymer ?
#
loop_
_entity_poly.entity_id
_entity_poly.type
_entity_poly.pdbx_seq_one_letter_code
_entity_poly.pdbx_strand_id
1 'polypeptide(L)'
;MVATVVALTVERPGVPALQGWLDHAGPLGWTAVVLAVSGALMAPVPRTALSVLLGAAAGFPAGLAVAVLAGWFGGMGGFALGRHLGRDAVARLTGPRLARADRLFQNRGFLAVALARVSPVPFWIVSYAAGLSSIRWLPATLGTVIGVVPGAVLHVGIGASVVGWL
;
A
#
# COMPACT_ATOMS: atom_id res chain seq x y z
N MET A 1 19.12 9.49 0.04
CA MET A 1 20.20 9.17 -0.93
C MET A 1 20.94 7.87 -0.61
N VAL A 2 20.89 7.32 0.62
CA VAL A 2 21.53 6.01 0.94
C VAL A 2 20.80 4.81 0.32
N ALA A 3 19.46 4.88 0.16
CA ALA A 3 18.69 3.82 -0.51
C ALA A 3 18.99 3.66 -2.02
N THR A 4 19.50 4.70 -2.66
CA THR A 4 19.86 4.68 -4.09
C THR A 4 21.18 3.95 -4.33
N VAL A 5 22.09 3.94 -3.35
CA VAL A 5 23.43 3.34 -3.48
C VAL A 5 23.38 1.83 -3.26
N VAL A 6 22.57 1.35 -2.31
CA VAL A 6 22.39 -0.10 -2.08
C VAL A 6 21.73 -0.79 -3.28
N ALA A 7 20.92 -0.06 -4.05
CA ALA A 7 20.29 -0.58 -5.26
C ALA A 7 21.25 -0.79 -6.44
N LEU A 8 22.49 -0.27 -6.37
CA LEU A 8 23.47 -0.35 -7.47
C LEU A 8 24.57 -1.38 -7.24
N THR A 9 24.73 -1.91 -6.02
CA THR A 9 25.85 -2.81 -5.67
C THR A 9 25.45 -4.27 -5.48
N VAL A 10 24.15 -4.57 -5.41
CA VAL A 10 23.67 -5.95 -5.38
C VAL A 10 23.39 -6.35 -6.82
N GLU A 11 24.12 -7.34 -7.34
CA GLU A 11 23.73 -8.11 -8.53
C GLU A 11 22.25 -8.44 -8.41
N ARG A 12 21.40 -7.70 -9.13
CA ARG A 12 19.96 -7.83 -8.99
C ARG A 12 19.61 -9.17 -9.63
N PRO A 13 19.17 -10.19 -8.86
CA PRO A 13 18.65 -11.40 -9.48
C PRO A 13 17.55 -10.96 -10.45
N GLY A 14 17.75 -11.26 -11.74
CA GLY A 14 16.80 -10.87 -12.77
C GLY A 14 15.41 -11.37 -12.43
N VAL A 15 14.38 -10.66 -12.88
CA VAL A 15 12.96 -10.99 -12.60
C VAL A 15 12.56 -12.45 -12.88
N PRO A 16 13.11 -13.17 -13.89
CA PRO A 16 12.85 -14.61 -14.05
C PRO A 16 13.29 -15.44 -12.83
N ALA A 17 14.31 -14.96 -12.10
CA ALA A 17 14.73 -15.57 -10.85
C ALA A 17 13.70 -15.28 -9.75
N LEU A 18 13.17 -14.06 -9.61
CA LEU A 18 12.16 -13.80 -8.56
C LEU A 18 10.85 -14.58 -8.82
N GLN A 19 10.38 -14.61 -10.08
CA GLN A 19 9.25 -15.45 -10.46
C GLN A 19 9.58 -16.94 -10.28
N GLY A 20 10.75 -17.40 -10.72
CA GLY A 20 11.16 -18.79 -10.54
C GLY A 20 11.27 -19.21 -9.07
N TRP A 21 11.73 -18.30 -8.19
CA TRP A 21 11.79 -18.51 -6.74
C TRP A 21 10.39 -18.48 -6.11
N LEU A 22 9.50 -17.60 -6.57
CA LEU A 22 8.11 -17.55 -6.10
C LEU A 22 7.29 -18.74 -6.60
N ASP A 23 7.54 -19.23 -7.82
CA ASP A 23 6.92 -20.41 -8.39
C ASP A 23 7.43 -21.68 -7.69
N HIS A 24 8.73 -21.74 -7.34
CA HIS A 24 9.27 -22.80 -6.49
C HIS A 24 8.71 -22.75 -5.06
N ALA A 25 8.52 -21.55 -4.50
CA ALA A 25 7.90 -21.37 -3.18
C ALA A 25 6.37 -21.57 -3.21
N GLY A 26 5.77 -21.59 -4.41
CA GLY A 26 4.35 -21.78 -4.64
C GLY A 26 3.46 -20.70 -3.99
N PRO A 27 2.19 -21.03 -3.66
CA PRO A 27 1.22 -20.10 -3.08
C PRO A 27 1.68 -19.45 -1.77
N LEU A 28 2.54 -20.12 -1.00
CA LEU A 28 3.09 -19.60 0.25
C LEU A 28 4.04 -18.42 0.02
N GLY A 29 4.86 -18.46 -1.03
CA GLY A 29 5.75 -17.36 -1.40
C GLY A 29 4.98 -16.09 -1.71
N TRP A 30 3.96 -16.19 -2.56
CA TRP A 30 3.08 -15.07 -2.89
C TRP A 30 2.33 -14.53 -1.68
N THR A 31 1.85 -15.42 -0.81
CA THR A 31 1.17 -15.02 0.43
C THR A 31 2.12 -14.24 1.35
N ALA A 32 3.36 -14.70 1.51
CA ALA A 32 4.38 -14.01 2.30
C ALA A 32 4.68 -12.61 1.74
N VAL A 33 4.79 -12.47 0.41
CA VAL A 33 4.99 -11.15 -0.24
C VAL A 33 3.81 -10.23 0.05
N VAL A 34 2.57 -10.70 -0.11
CA VAL A 34 1.37 -9.90 0.18
C VAL A 34 1.38 -9.43 1.63
N LEU A 35 1.64 -10.32 2.59
CA LEU A 35 1.66 -9.98 4.02
C LEU A 35 2.79 -9.01 4.37
N ALA A 36 3.99 -9.23 3.82
CA ALA A 36 5.14 -8.34 4.03
C ALA A 36 4.87 -6.93 3.50
N VAL A 37 4.35 -6.82 2.27
CA VAL A 37 3.98 -5.52 1.68
C VAL A 37 2.83 -4.88 2.45
N SER A 38 1.85 -5.66 2.91
CA SER A 38 0.75 -5.17 3.74
C SER A 38 1.26 -4.53 5.03
N GLY A 39 2.16 -5.22 5.73
CA GLY A 39 2.79 -4.71 6.95
C GLY A 39 3.62 -3.46 6.68
N ALA A 40 4.39 -3.44 5.59
CA ALA A 40 5.17 -2.27 5.18
C ALA A 40 4.28 -1.04 4.92
N LEU A 41 3.09 -1.23 4.35
CA LEU A 41 2.12 -0.15 4.10
C LEU A 41 1.47 0.43 5.37
N MET A 42 1.65 -0.22 6.52
CA MET A 42 1.22 0.29 7.83
C MET A 42 2.29 1.21 8.45
N ALA A 43 3.52 1.16 7.96
CA ALA A 43 4.63 2.01 8.35
C ALA A 43 4.73 3.26 7.43
N PRO A 44 5.61 4.25 7.73
CA PRO A 44 5.85 5.41 6.87
C PRO A 44 6.60 5.07 5.57
N VAL A 45 6.10 4.09 4.84
CA VAL A 45 6.64 3.63 3.55
C VAL A 45 5.78 4.18 2.41
N PRO A 46 6.39 4.79 1.37
CA PRO A 46 5.66 5.26 0.20
C PRO A 46 5.05 4.09 -0.57
N ARG A 47 3.71 4.02 -0.61
CA ARG A 47 2.98 3.05 -1.41
C ARG A 47 3.40 3.05 -2.88
N THR A 48 3.62 4.24 -3.44
CA THR A 48 4.02 4.43 -4.84
C THR A 48 5.32 3.71 -5.16
N ALA A 49 6.33 3.84 -4.30
CA ALA A 49 7.61 3.15 -4.46
C ALA A 49 7.42 1.63 -4.43
N LEU A 50 6.63 1.10 -3.48
CA LEU A 50 6.33 -0.33 -3.41
C LEU A 50 5.60 -0.84 -4.65
N SER A 51 4.60 -0.11 -5.16
CA SER A 51 3.89 -0.49 -6.39
C SER A 51 4.81 -0.52 -7.61
N VAL A 52 5.69 0.47 -7.78
CA VAL A 52 6.68 0.48 -8.87
C VAL A 52 7.63 -0.70 -8.74
N LEU A 53 8.12 -0.97 -7.53
CA LEU A 53 8.99 -2.12 -7.26
C LEU A 53 8.30 -3.44 -7.59
N LEU A 54 7.02 -3.60 -7.21
CA LEU A 54 6.24 -4.80 -7.54
C LEU A 54 6.06 -4.97 -9.06
N GLY A 55 5.79 -3.89 -9.79
CA GLY A 55 5.71 -3.95 -11.26
C GLY A 55 7.03 -4.32 -11.91
N ALA A 56 8.14 -3.73 -11.44
CA ALA A 56 9.47 -4.02 -11.94
C ALA A 56 9.93 -5.44 -11.59
N ALA A 57 9.53 -5.97 -10.43
CA ALA A 57 10.02 -7.24 -9.89
C ALA A 57 9.14 -8.45 -10.22
N ALA A 58 7.84 -8.26 -10.46
CA ALA A 58 6.88 -9.34 -10.70
C ALA A 58 6.10 -9.21 -12.04
N GLY A 59 6.35 -8.14 -12.80
CA GLY A 59 5.59 -7.82 -14.00
C GLY A 59 4.21 -7.22 -13.68
N PHE A 60 3.46 -6.86 -14.73
CA PHE A 60 2.20 -6.13 -14.57
C PHE A 60 1.09 -6.95 -13.90
N PRO A 61 0.70 -8.16 -14.36
CA PRO A 61 -0.46 -8.85 -13.80
C PRO A 61 -0.26 -9.28 -12.34
N ALA A 62 0.88 -9.91 -12.04
CA ALA A 62 1.18 -10.39 -10.69
C ALA A 62 1.52 -9.24 -9.74
N GLY A 63 2.31 -8.25 -10.20
CA GLY A 63 2.59 -7.05 -9.41
C GLY A 63 1.32 -6.26 -9.06
N LEU A 64 0.36 -6.18 -9.98
CA LEU A 64 -0.91 -5.51 -9.75
C LEU A 64 -1.76 -6.26 -8.72
N ALA A 65 -1.88 -7.59 -8.85
CA ALA A 65 -2.61 -8.42 -7.90
C ALA A 65 -2.04 -8.27 -6.48
N VAL A 66 -0.71 -8.36 -6.33
CA VAL A 66 -0.04 -8.16 -5.04
C VAL A 66 -0.26 -6.74 -4.51
N ALA A 67 -0.11 -5.71 -5.34
CA ALA A 67 -0.28 -4.32 -4.91
C ALA A 67 -1.70 -4.00 -4.44
N VAL A 68 -2.72 -4.56 -5.09
CA VAL A 68 -4.12 -4.40 -4.71
C VAL A 68 -4.41 -5.16 -3.41
N LEU A 69 -4.06 -6.44 -3.33
CA LEU A 69 -4.29 -7.27 -2.14
C LEU A 69 -3.56 -6.70 -0.93
N ALA A 70 -2.27 -6.43 -1.06
CA ALA A 70 -1.48 -5.87 0.03
C ALA A 70 -1.95 -4.47 0.42
N GLY A 71 -2.40 -3.70 -0.57
CA GLY A 71 -3.03 -2.40 -0.35
C GLY A 71 -4.31 -2.49 0.47
N TRP A 72 -5.15 -3.47 0.18
CA TRP A 72 -6.37 -3.70 0.92
C TRP A 72 -6.08 -4.16 2.35
N PHE A 73 -5.24 -5.19 2.54
CA PHE A 73 -4.87 -5.70 3.86
C PHE A 73 -4.13 -4.67 4.70
N GLY A 74 -3.12 -3.98 4.16
CA GLY A 74 -2.41 -2.92 4.88
C GLY A 74 -3.31 -1.73 5.23
N GLY A 75 -4.27 -1.40 4.35
CA GLY A 75 -5.28 -0.38 4.62
C GLY A 75 -6.22 -0.76 5.76
N MET A 76 -6.72 -2.00 5.76
CA MET A 76 -7.58 -2.54 6.81
C MET A 76 -6.83 -2.76 8.13
N GLY A 77 -5.56 -3.18 8.08
CA GLY A 77 -4.70 -3.27 9.24
C GLY A 77 -4.47 -1.91 9.90
N GLY A 78 -4.14 -0.88 9.12
CA GLY A 78 -4.00 0.48 9.63
C GLY A 78 -5.31 1.04 10.19
N PHE A 79 -6.44 0.74 9.54
CA PHE A 79 -7.78 1.11 10.02
C PHE A 79 -8.13 0.42 11.36
N ALA A 80 -7.84 -0.88 11.47
CA ALA A 80 -8.03 -1.65 12.70
C ALA A 80 -7.19 -1.07 13.82
N LEU A 81 -5.88 -0.87 13.58
CA LEU A 81 -4.98 -0.29 14.56
C LEU A 81 -5.43 1.12 14.97
N GLY A 82 -5.85 1.97 14.03
CA GLY A 82 -6.37 3.30 14.36
C GLY A 82 -7.57 3.22 15.30
N ARG A 83 -8.49 2.29 15.05
CA ARG A 83 -9.68 2.08 15.89
C ARG A 83 -9.36 1.52 17.27
N HIS A 84 -8.35 0.64 17.38
CA HIS A 84 -7.99 0.00 18.65
C HIS A 84 -7.03 0.83 19.50
N LEU A 85 -6.08 1.55 18.89
CA LEU A 85 -5.08 2.36 19.60
C LEU A 85 -5.63 3.70 20.08
N GLY A 86 -6.69 4.20 19.44
CA GLY A 86 -7.31 5.49 19.79
C GLY A 86 -6.49 6.70 19.34
N ARG A 87 -7.08 7.89 19.56
CA ARG A 87 -6.61 9.14 18.93
C ARG A 87 -5.22 9.57 19.41
N ASP A 88 -4.94 9.42 20.70
CA ASP A 88 -3.69 9.90 21.29
C ASP A 88 -2.46 9.13 20.78
N ALA A 89 -2.58 7.80 20.67
CA ALA A 89 -1.51 6.96 20.13
C ALA A 89 -1.26 7.25 18.64
N VAL A 90 -2.32 7.35 17.84
CA VAL A 90 -2.20 7.68 16.42
C VAL A 90 -1.63 9.09 16.22
N ALA A 91 -2.03 10.06 17.04
CA ALA A 91 -1.50 11.43 16.99
C ALA A 91 0.00 11.47 17.29
N ARG A 92 0.49 10.65 18.22
CA ARG A 92 1.94 10.50 18.48
C ARG A 92 2.69 9.92 17.28
N LEU A 93 2.10 8.96 16.57
CA LEU A 93 2.70 8.34 15.39
C LEU A 93 2.70 9.28 14.17
N THR A 94 1.58 9.94 13.91
CA THR A 94 1.33 10.72 12.68
C THR A 94 1.66 12.21 12.82
N GLY A 95 1.68 12.72 14.05
CA GLY A 95 1.92 14.12 14.38
C GLY A 95 0.88 15.06 13.76
N PRO A 96 1.27 16.25 13.27
CA PRO A 96 0.34 17.25 12.74
C PRO A 96 -0.36 16.82 11.44
N ARG A 97 0.11 15.73 10.81
CA ARG A 97 -0.51 15.19 9.60
C ARG A 97 -1.87 14.55 9.89
N LEU A 98 -2.14 14.14 11.13
CA LEU A 98 -3.44 13.58 11.53
C LEU A 98 -4.57 14.56 11.26
N ALA A 99 -4.41 15.82 11.65
CA ALA A 99 -5.41 16.86 11.45
C ALA A 99 -5.71 17.10 9.95
N ARG A 100 -4.71 16.93 9.07
CA ARG A 100 -4.95 16.99 7.61
C ARG A 100 -5.80 15.81 7.14
N ALA A 101 -5.52 14.62 7.64
CA ALA A 101 -6.26 13.41 7.30
C ALA A 101 -7.68 13.44 7.84
N ASP A 102 -7.89 13.92 9.07
CA ASP A 102 -9.22 14.06 9.70
C ASP A 102 -10.16 14.92 8.85
N ARG A 103 -9.64 15.99 8.23
CA ARG A 103 -10.41 16.85 7.31
C ARG A 103 -10.90 16.12 6.06
N LEU A 104 -10.26 15.03 5.65
CA LEU A 104 -10.71 14.22 4.51
C LEU A 104 -11.92 13.34 4.87
N PHE A 105 -12.14 13.09 6.16
CA PHE A 105 -13.21 12.24 6.69
C PHE A 105 -14.38 13.02 7.29
N GLN A 106 -14.50 14.31 6.96
CA GLN A 106 -15.66 15.15 7.31
C GLN A 106 -16.98 14.49 6.87
N ASN A 107 -16.97 13.88 5.67
CA ASN A 107 -18.09 13.09 5.17
C ASN A 107 -17.92 11.62 5.58
N ARG A 108 -19.00 10.99 6.06
CA ARG A 108 -18.97 9.59 6.52
C ARG A 108 -19.19 8.66 5.33
N GLY A 109 -18.25 7.76 5.06
CA GLY A 109 -18.49 6.58 4.20
C GLY A 109 -17.44 6.33 3.13
N PHE A 110 -17.85 5.56 2.11
CA PHE A 110 -17.00 5.04 1.04
C PHE A 110 -16.26 6.14 0.27
N LEU A 111 -16.99 7.19 -0.14
CA LEU A 111 -16.44 8.29 -0.94
C LEU A 111 -15.33 9.04 -0.20
N ALA A 112 -15.46 9.22 1.11
CA ALA A 112 -14.43 9.87 1.91
C ALA A 112 -13.12 9.06 1.92
N VAL A 113 -13.22 7.73 2.01
CA VAL A 113 -12.04 6.85 1.94
C VAL A 113 -11.42 6.89 0.55
N ALA A 114 -12.23 6.78 -0.50
CA ALA A 114 -11.74 6.80 -1.88
C ALA A 114 -11.04 8.14 -2.21
N LEU A 115 -11.66 9.27 -1.88
CA LEU A 115 -11.08 10.60 -2.09
C LEU A 115 -9.82 10.81 -1.25
N ALA A 116 -9.79 10.30 -0.01
CA ALA A 116 -8.60 10.37 0.81
C ALA A 116 -7.42 9.58 0.22
N ARG A 117 -7.67 8.51 -0.55
CA ARG A 117 -6.62 7.77 -1.27
C ARG A 117 -6.03 8.53 -2.47
N VAL A 118 -6.76 9.49 -3.04
CA VAL A 118 -6.27 10.37 -4.12
C VAL A 118 -5.50 11.57 -3.56
N SER A 119 -5.75 11.93 -2.30
CA SER A 119 -5.07 13.05 -1.64
C SER A 119 -3.55 12.81 -1.52
N PRO A 120 -2.73 13.87 -1.38
CA PRO A 120 -1.29 13.74 -1.16
C PRO A 120 -0.93 13.22 0.25
N VAL A 121 -1.93 12.85 1.07
CA VAL A 121 -1.70 12.33 2.41
C VAL A 121 -1.17 10.90 2.32
N PRO A 122 -0.08 10.55 3.05
CA PRO A 122 0.49 9.22 3.00
C PRO A 122 -0.52 8.12 3.37
N PHE A 123 -0.41 6.98 2.67
CA PHE A 123 -1.36 5.87 2.76
C PHE A 123 -1.60 5.38 4.20
N TRP A 124 -0.54 5.20 4.98
CA TRP A 124 -0.63 4.75 6.38
C TRP A 124 -1.45 5.72 7.22
N ILE A 125 -1.19 7.03 7.12
CA ILE A 125 -1.90 8.09 7.87
C ILE A 125 -3.40 8.07 7.54
N VAL A 126 -3.74 7.99 6.26
CA VAL A 126 -5.14 7.89 5.81
C VAL A 126 -5.83 6.67 6.41
N SER A 127 -5.14 5.52 6.48
CA SER A 127 -5.68 4.30 7.07
C SER A 127 -5.93 4.45 8.58
N TYR A 128 -4.97 4.97 9.33
CA TYR A 128 -5.14 5.22 10.78
C TYR A 128 -6.24 6.24 11.07
N ALA A 129 -6.27 7.35 10.32
CA ALA A 129 -7.29 8.39 10.48
C ALA A 129 -8.70 7.88 10.13
N ALA A 130 -8.83 7.05 9.08
CA ALA A 130 -10.08 6.37 8.77
C ALA A 130 -10.53 5.47 9.93
N GLY A 131 -9.59 4.82 10.62
CA GLY A 131 -9.83 4.00 11.82
C GLY A 131 -10.36 4.80 13.02
N LEU A 132 -9.94 6.05 13.16
CA LEU A 132 -10.43 6.97 14.21
C LEU A 132 -11.79 7.60 13.89
N SER A 133 -12.19 7.60 12.61
CA SER A 133 -13.47 8.15 12.18
C SER A 133 -14.67 7.28 12.60
N SER A 134 -15.89 7.71 12.31
CA SER A 134 -17.11 6.90 12.51
C SER A 134 -17.43 5.96 11.34
N ILE A 135 -16.50 5.75 10.41
CA ILE A 135 -16.72 4.92 9.21
C ILE A 135 -16.81 3.45 9.59
N ARG A 136 -17.82 2.75 9.06
CA ARG A 136 -18.00 1.29 9.21
C ARG A 136 -16.98 0.52 8.35
N TRP A 137 -16.70 -0.72 8.73
CA TRP A 137 -15.77 -1.61 8.02
C TRP A 137 -16.08 -1.77 6.53
N LEU A 138 -17.36 -1.97 6.17
CA LEU A 138 -17.74 -2.25 4.78
C LEU A 138 -17.45 -1.06 3.83
N PRO A 139 -17.90 0.19 4.11
CA PRO A 139 -17.49 1.35 3.35
C PRO A 139 -15.97 1.57 3.30
N ALA A 140 -15.25 1.27 4.39
CA ALA A 140 -13.80 1.40 4.44
C ALA A 140 -13.08 0.40 3.54
N THR A 141 -13.53 -0.86 3.52
CA THR A 141 -13.03 -1.91 2.64
C THR A 141 -13.25 -1.55 1.19
N LEU A 142 -14.50 -1.27 0.80
CA LEU A 142 -14.83 -0.94 -0.59
C LEU A 142 -14.08 0.31 -1.04
N GLY A 143 -14.03 1.34 -0.19
CA GLY A 143 -13.36 2.62 -0.48
C GLY A 143 -11.87 2.46 -0.67
N THR A 144 -11.26 1.55 0.11
CA THR A 144 -9.84 1.24 -0.02
C THR A 144 -9.59 0.46 -1.30
N VAL A 145 -10.34 -0.60 -1.60
CA VAL A 145 -10.14 -1.39 -2.82
C VAL A 145 -10.28 -0.51 -4.06
N ILE A 146 -11.38 0.23 -4.18
CA ILE A 146 -11.63 1.10 -5.35
C ILE A 146 -10.62 2.24 -5.40
N GLY A 147 -10.29 2.87 -4.27
CA GLY A 147 -9.32 3.97 -4.24
C GLY A 147 -7.87 3.53 -4.53
N VAL A 148 -7.54 2.26 -4.30
CA VAL A 148 -6.20 1.71 -4.52
C VAL A 148 -5.96 1.31 -5.96
N VAL A 149 -6.96 0.75 -6.64
CA VAL A 149 -6.79 0.14 -7.96
C VAL A 149 -6.23 1.11 -9.01
N PRO A 150 -6.76 2.33 -9.21
CA PRO A 150 -6.24 3.25 -10.23
C PRO A 150 -4.77 3.60 -10.00
N GLY A 151 -4.40 3.88 -8.74
CA GLY A 151 -3.01 4.14 -8.37
C GLY A 151 -2.14 2.90 -8.56
N ALA A 152 -2.62 1.71 -8.22
CA ALA A 152 -1.87 0.47 -8.41
C ALA A 152 -1.58 0.22 -9.91
N VAL A 153 -2.59 0.35 -10.77
CA VAL A 153 -2.44 0.19 -12.24
C VAL A 153 -1.36 1.12 -12.78
N LEU A 154 -1.41 2.41 -12.43
CA LEU A 154 -0.43 3.39 -12.91
C LEU A 154 0.99 3.06 -12.45
N HIS A 155 1.19 2.88 -11.14
CA HIS A 155 2.54 2.73 -10.59
C HIS A 155 3.16 1.36 -10.91
N VAL A 156 2.36 0.28 -10.88
CA VAL A 156 2.82 -1.05 -11.29
C VAL A 156 3.11 -1.06 -12.79
N GLY A 157 2.27 -0.42 -13.61
CA GLY A 157 2.50 -0.26 -15.05
C GLY A 157 3.83 0.41 -15.37
N ILE A 158 4.16 1.50 -14.66
CA ILE A 158 5.46 2.17 -14.77
C ILE A 158 6.61 1.22 -14.40
N GLY A 159 6.49 0.49 -13.29
CA GLY A 159 7.51 -0.49 -12.90
C GLY A 159 7.73 -1.58 -13.94
N ALA A 160 6.63 -2.13 -14.46
CA ALA A 160 6.62 -3.17 -15.47
C ALA A 160 7.22 -2.69 -16.80
N SER A 161 6.91 -1.47 -17.23
CA SER A 161 7.43 -0.93 -18.50
C SER A 161 8.93 -0.66 -18.46
N VAL A 162 9.49 -0.25 -17.31
CA VAL A 162 10.93 0.03 -17.15
C VAL A 162 11.78 -1.23 -17.38
N VAL A 163 11.23 -2.41 -17.09
CA VAL A 163 11.93 -3.69 -17.24
C VAL A 163 11.49 -4.44 -18.52
N GLY A 164 10.62 -3.85 -19.34
CA GLY A 164 10.19 -4.43 -20.62
C GLY A 164 9.15 -5.55 -20.51
N TRP A 165 8.25 -5.49 -19.52
CA TRP A 165 7.19 -6.50 -19.30
C TRP A 165 5.91 -6.29 -20.11
N LEU A 166 5.80 -5.17 -20.84
CA LEU A 166 4.63 -4.79 -21.65
C LEU A 166 4.95 -4.94 -23.12
#